data_AF-A0A5C5G9A3-F1
#
_entry.id   AF-A0A5C5G9A3-F1
#
_cell.length_a   1.000
_cell.length_b   1.000
_cell.length_c   1.000
_cell.angle_alpha   90.00
_cell.angle_beta   90.00
_cell.angle_gamma   90.00
#
_symmetry.space_group_name_H-M   'P 1'
#
loop_
_entity.id
_entity.type
_entity.pdbx_description
1 polymer ?
#
loop_
_entity_poly.entity_id
_entity_poly.type
_entity_poly.pdbx_seq_one_letter_code
_entity_poly.pdbx_strand_id
1 'polypeptide(L)'
;MGKKGGQTQPDEIYKPSEHDGLREDGSEDKRMSSSHGFGGDRERAAEAGRKGGKAQPDEVYKPSEHGGMTKSGEPDKRLNPEHGFGGDRERAAEMGRRGGAKNSTDDE
;
A
#
# COMPACT_ATOMS: atom_id res chain seq x y z
N MET A 1 -6.88 -3.06 23.53
CA MET A 1 -5.62 -3.59 22.98
C MET A 1 -5.72 -3.67 21.46
N GLY A 2 -4.98 -2.84 20.73
CA GLY A 2 -4.96 -2.84 19.25
C GLY A 2 -4.14 -4.01 18.71
N LYS A 3 -4.67 -4.70 17.69
CA LYS A 3 -4.00 -5.84 17.04
C LYS A 3 -2.81 -5.33 16.20
N LYS A 4 -1.60 -5.78 16.55
CA LYS A 4 -0.35 -5.49 15.83
C LYS A 4 -0.38 -6.19 14.47
N GLY A 5 -0.34 -5.42 13.39
CA GLY A 5 -0.16 -5.94 12.03
C GLY A 5 1.29 -5.78 11.60
N GLY A 6 1.88 -6.85 11.04
CA GLY A 6 3.16 -6.78 10.33
C GLY A 6 4.19 -7.85 10.72
N GLN A 7 3.80 -9.10 10.94
CA GLN A 7 4.80 -10.17 11.06
C GLN A 7 5.46 -10.40 9.69
N THR A 8 6.79 -10.52 9.72
CA THR A 8 7.55 -11.32 8.77
C THR A 8 6.73 -12.56 8.46
N GLN A 9 6.23 -12.59 7.24
CA GLN A 9 5.27 -13.54 6.73
C GLN A 9 5.91 -14.94 6.86
N PRO A 10 5.44 -15.87 7.72
CA PRO A 10 5.98 -17.22 7.75
C PRO A 10 5.86 -17.85 6.36
N ASP A 11 6.82 -18.66 5.93
CA ASP A 11 6.80 -19.28 4.60
C ASP A 11 5.50 -20.10 4.37
N GLU A 12 4.88 -20.56 5.45
CA GLU A 12 3.55 -21.17 5.50
C GLU A 12 2.51 -20.22 6.11
N ILE A 13 2.23 -19.10 5.44
CA ILE A 13 1.01 -18.34 5.74
C ILE A 13 -0.18 -19.13 5.28
N TYR A 14 -1.11 -19.35 6.19
CA TYR A 14 -2.42 -19.88 5.87
C TYR A 14 -3.10 -19.02 4.79
N LYS A 15 -3.42 -19.64 3.66
CA LYS A 15 -4.06 -19.01 2.51
C LYS A 15 -5.53 -19.45 2.46
N PRO A 16 -6.48 -18.57 2.86
CA PRO A 16 -7.90 -18.86 2.77
C PRO A 16 -8.36 -19.34 1.40
N SER A 17 -7.72 -18.84 0.34
CA SER A 17 -8.02 -19.25 -1.04
C SER A 17 -7.76 -20.73 -1.32
N GLU A 18 -6.92 -21.40 -0.53
CA GLU A 18 -6.66 -22.85 -0.61
C GLU A 18 -7.60 -23.66 0.32
N HIS A 19 -8.46 -22.97 1.08
CA HIS A 19 -9.38 -23.54 2.08
C HIS A 19 -10.79 -22.93 1.97
N ASP A 20 -11.36 -22.90 0.76
CA ASP A 20 -12.73 -22.42 0.48
C ASP A 20 -13.04 -21.00 0.99
N GLY A 21 -12.02 -20.18 1.16
CA GLY A 21 -12.12 -18.83 1.69
C GLY A 21 -12.28 -18.75 3.21
N LEU A 22 -12.12 -19.86 3.93
CA LEU A 22 -12.17 -19.90 5.38
C LEU A 22 -10.83 -19.50 6.00
N ARG A 23 -10.85 -19.16 7.29
CA ARG A 23 -9.69 -18.93 8.16
C ARG A 23 -9.32 -20.25 8.83
N GLU A 24 -8.17 -20.29 9.51
CA GLU A 24 -7.72 -21.46 10.29
C GLU A 24 -8.76 -21.94 11.32
N ASP A 25 -9.56 -21.03 11.87
CA ASP A 25 -10.63 -21.32 12.83
C ASP A 25 -11.95 -21.76 12.16
N GLY A 26 -11.98 -21.93 10.83
CA GLY A 26 -13.15 -22.31 10.05
C GLY A 26 -14.15 -21.17 9.82
N SER A 27 -13.90 -19.96 10.34
CA SER A 27 -14.75 -18.79 10.04
C SER A 27 -14.43 -18.22 8.66
N GLU A 28 -15.41 -17.58 8.02
CA GLU A 28 -15.17 -16.92 6.72
C GLU A 28 -14.09 -15.84 6.81
N ASP A 29 -13.10 -15.88 5.91
CA ASP A 29 -12.14 -14.81 5.78
C ASP A 29 -12.76 -13.66 4.98
N LYS A 30 -12.95 -12.51 5.65
CA LYS A 30 -13.51 -11.30 5.03
C LYS A 30 -12.72 -10.85 3.80
N ARG A 31 -11.43 -11.15 3.69
CA ARG A 31 -10.62 -10.84 2.49
C ARG A 31 -11.13 -11.53 1.24
N MET A 32 -11.78 -12.69 1.39
CA MET A 32 -12.37 -13.48 0.31
C MET A 32 -13.85 -13.15 0.08
N SER A 33 -14.48 -12.36 0.96
CA SER A 33 -15.87 -11.95 0.79
C SER A 33 -16.01 -10.88 -0.29
N SER A 34 -16.94 -11.06 -1.23
CA SER A 34 -17.28 -10.08 -2.27
C SER A 34 -17.85 -8.76 -1.71
N SER A 35 -18.37 -8.79 -0.48
CA SER A 35 -18.81 -7.59 0.26
C SER A 35 -17.63 -6.71 0.74
N HIS A 36 -16.41 -7.26 0.72
CA HIS A 36 -15.20 -6.58 1.18
C HIS A 36 -14.20 -6.43 0.01
N GLY A 37 -14.36 -5.35 -0.75
CA GLY A 37 -13.51 -5.05 -1.90
C GLY A 37 -13.76 -5.98 -3.09
N PHE A 38 -12.75 -6.74 -3.50
CA PHE A 38 -12.83 -7.65 -4.65
C PHE A 38 -13.04 -9.12 -4.26
N GLY A 39 -13.01 -9.48 -2.96
CA GLY A 39 -13.33 -10.85 -2.50
C GLY A 39 -12.51 -11.96 -3.17
N GLY A 40 -11.22 -11.75 -3.38
CA GLY A 40 -10.36 -12.72 -4.08
C GLY A 40 -10.54 -12.79 -5.61
N ASP A 41 -11.50 -12.06 -6.20
CA ASP A 41 -11.69 -11.96 -7.64
C ASP A 41 -10.55 -11.15 -8.28
N ARG A 42 -9.54 -11.88 -8.78
CA ARG A 42 -8.37 -11.29 -9.43
C ARG A 42 -8.72 -10.63 -10.75
N GLU A 43 -9.71 -11.14 -11.49
CA GLU A 43 -10.07 -10.60 -12.80
C GLU A 43 -10.71 -9.23 -12.65
N ARG A 44 -11.68 -9.10 -11.72
CA ARG A 44 -12.33 -7.84 -11.39
C ARG A 44 -11.33 -6.82 -10.84
N ALA A 45 -10.41 -7.25 -9.97
CA ALA A 45 -9.34 -6.39 -9.47
C ALA A 45 -8.44 -5.89 -10.62
N ALA A 46 -8.04 -6.78 -11.54
CA ALA A 46 -7.21 -6.44 -12.68
C ALA A 46 -7.93 -5.53 -13.69
N GLU A 47 -9.22 -5.74 -13.93
CA GLU A 47 -10.04 -4.86 -14.77
C GLU A 47 -10.14 -3.45 -14.18
N ALA A 48 -10.48 -3.35 -12.89
CA ALA A 48 -10.54 -2.07 -12.18
C ALA A 48 -9.19 -1.34 -12.23
N GLY A 49 -8.08 -2.07 -12.02
CA GLY A 49 -6.72 -1.55 -12.14
C GLY A 49 -6.41 -1.04 -13.56
N ARG A 50 -6.71 -1.82 -14.60
CA ARG A 50 -6.51 -1.40 -16.01
C ARG A 50 -7.33 -0.17 -16.36
N LYS A 51 -8.60 -0.12 -15.94
CA LYS A 51 -9.48 1.03 -16.18
C LYS A 51 -8.96 2.29 -15.48
N GLY A 52 -8.57 2.17 -14.22
CA GLY A 52 -7.98 3.28 -13.46
C GLY A 52 -6.66 3.78 -14.08
N GLY A 53 -5.82 2.86 -14.53
CA GLY A 53 -4.56 3.19 -15.21
C GLY A 53 -4.78 3.93 -16.54
N LYS A 54 -5.72 3.46 -17.38
CA LYS A 54 -6.06 4.10 -18.65
C LYS A 54 -6.66 5.50 -18.52
N ALA A 55 -7.21 5.85 -17.35
CA ALA A 55 -7.74 7.19 -17.11
C ALA A 55 -6.63 8.23 -16.84
N GLN A 56 -5.37 7.80 -16.68
CA GLN A 56 -4.24 8.70 -16.55
C GLN A 56 -3.79 9.19 -17.94
N PRO A 57 -3.36 10.45 -18.07
CA PRO A 57 -2.73 10.93 -19.30
C PRO A 57 -1.40 10.21 -19.54
N ASP A 58 -1.02 10.06 -20.81
CA ASP A 58 0.26 9.46 -21.20
C ASP A 58 1.46 10.22 -20.58
N GLU A 59 1.32 11.54 -20.41
CA GLU A 59 2.30 12.38 -19.75
C GLU A 59 1.75 12.94 -18.43
N VAL A 60 2.33 12.47 -17.33
CA VAL A 60 2.02 12.95 -15.98
C VAL A 60 2.99 14.06 -15.63
N TYR A 61 2.46 15.23 -15.30
CA TYR A 61 3.26 16.37 -14.87
C TYR A 61 3.98 16.07 -13.54
N LYS A 62 5.30 16.24 -13.55
CA LYS A 62 6.17 15.99 -12.39
C LYS A 62 6.69 17.32 -11.84
N PRO A 63 6.16 17.80 -10.72
CA PRO A 63 6.60 19.05 -10.10
C PRO A 63 8.11 19.12 -9.86
N SER A 64 8.75 17.98 -9.57
CA SER A 64 10.20 17.88 -9.37
C SER A 64 11.01 18.30 -10.61
N GLU A 65 10.48 18.09 -11.81
CA GLU A 65 11.11 18.52 -13.08
C GLU A 65 10.85 20.02 -13.36
N HIS A 66 9.99 20.66 -12.57
CA HIS A 66 9.57 22.06 -12.72
C HIS A 66 9.81 22.88 -11.44
N GLY A 67 10.96 22.68 -10.79
CA GLY A 67 11.36 23.46 -9.61
C GLY A 67 10.45 23.28 -8.39
N GLY A 68 9.70 22.18 -8.35
CA GLY A 68 8.74 21.89 -7.30
C GLY A 68 7.39 22.58 -7.44
N MET A 69 7.08 23.16 -8.62
CA MET A 69 5.83 23.87 -8.84
C MET A 69 4.73 22.97 -9.42
N THR A 70 3.48 23.34 -9.21
CA THR A 70 2.31 22.76 -9.88
C THR A 70 2.15 23.34 -11.29
N LYS A 71 1.21 22.80 -12.07
CA LYS A 71 0.84 23.35 -13.39
C LYS A 71 0.36 24.82 -13.32
N SER A 72 -0.14 25.28 -12.17
CA SER A 72 -0.57 26.67 -11.96
C SER A 72 0.57 27.61 -11.52
N GLY A 73 1.79 27.08 -11.33
CA GLY A 73 2.95 27.86 -10.89
C GLY A 73 3.03 28.06 -9.37
N GLU A 74 2.14 27.43 -8.60
CA GLU A 74 2.23 27.44 -7.13
C GLU A 74 3.18 26.34 -6.63
N PRO A 75 3.79 26.48 -5.45
CA PRO A 75 4.57 25.41 -4.84
C PRO A 75 3.72 24.14 -4.65
N ASP A 76 4.20 22.99 -5.13
CA ASP A 76 3.50 21.71 -4.96
C ASP A 76 3.69 21.19 -3.53
N LYS A 77 2.57 21.06 -2.81
CA LYS A 77 2.54 20.62 -1.41
C LYS A 77 3.15 19.24 -1.19
N ARG A 78 3.17 18.36 -2.20
CA ARG A 78 3.78 17.02 -2.09
C ARG A 78 5.30 17.08 -1.92
N LEU A 79 5.91 18.18 -2.35
CA LEU A 79 7.34 18.45 -2.22
C LEU A 79 7.64 19.40 -1.05
N ASN A 80 6.62 19.84 -0.31
CA ASN A 80 6.84 20.68 0.87
C ASN A 80 7.28 19.80 2.07
N PRO A 81 8.42 20.10 2.72
CA PRO A 81 8.89 19.40 3.94
C PRO A 81 7.89 19.40 5.10
N GLU A 82 7.00 20.41 5.17
CA GLU A 82 5.95 20.50 6.19
C GLU A 82 4.81 19.51 5.95
N HIS A 83 4.71 18.91 4.75
CA HIS A 83 3.64 17.98 4.38
C HIS A 83 4.23 16.60 4.03
N GLY A 84 4.47 15.81 5.07
CA GLY A 84 4.98 14.44 4.94
C GLY A 84 6.52 14.40 4.86
N PHE A 85 7.04 13.84 3.76
CA PHE A 85 8.49 13.73 3.53
C PHE A 85 9.03 14.80 2.58
N GLY A 86 8.18 15.65 1.97
CA GLY A 86 8.63 16.76 1.13
C GLY A 86 9.58 16.37 -0.01
N GLY A 87 9.40 15.18 -0.59
CA GLY A 87 10.31 14.64 -1.60
C GLY A 87 11.63 14.06 -1.07
N ASP A 88 11.90 14.11 0.23
CA ASP A 88 13.04 13.45 0.88
C ASP A 88 12.88 11.93 0.86
N ARG A 89 13.42 11.33 -0.19
CA ARG A 89 13.38 9.88 -0.41
C ARG A 89 14.17 9.12 0.64
N GLU A 90 15.26 9.68 1.17
CA GLU A 90 16.11 9.00 2.14
C GLU A 90 15.38 8.85 3.47
N ARG A 91 14.79 9.95 3.97
CA ARG A 91 13.98 9.93 5.19
C ARG A 91 12.74 9.06 5.03
N ALA A 92 12.08 9.10 3.88
CA ALA A 92 10.94 8.22 3.59
C ALA A 92 11.35 6.75 3.63
N ALA A 93 12.47 6.40 3.02
CA ALA A 93 13.00 5.04 3.01
C ALA A 93 13.45 4.59 4.42
N GLU A 94 14.12 5.44 5.19
CA GLU A 94 14.49 5.14 6.57
C GLU A 94 13.26 4.88 7.44
N MET A 95 12.24 5.73 7.36
CA MET A 95 11.01 5.57 8.14
C MET A 95 10.21 4.36 7.70
N GLY A 96 10.19 4.03 6.41
CA GLY A 96 9.63 2.79 5.88
C GLY A 96 10.37 1.55 6.41
N ARG A 97 11.71 1.56 6.37
CA ARG A 97 12.54 0.49 6.95
C ARG A 97 12.30 0.35 8.45
N ARG A 98 12.32 1.44 9.21
CA ARG A 98 12.05 1.43 10.65
C ARG A 98 10.63 0.93 10.94
N GLY A 99 9.64 1.41 10.20
CA GLY A 99 8.24 0.97 10.34
C GLY A 99 8.08 -0.53 10.05
N GLY A 100 8.78 -1.05 9.05
CA GLY A 100 8.83 -2.49 8.76
C GLY A 100 9.67 -3.30 9.76
N ALA A 101 10.73 -2.71 10.33
CA ALA A 101 11.67 -3.37 11.24
C ALA A 101 11.24 -3.37 12.71
N LYS A 102 10.25 -2.56 13.13
CA LYS A 102 9.79 -2.52 14.54
C LYS A 102 9.14 -3.83 15.04
N ASN A 103 9.16 -4.90 14.24
CA ASN A 103 8.75 -6.24 14.61
C ASN A 103 9.93 -7.24 14.64
N SER A 104 11.17 -6.77 14.53
CA SER A 104 12.40 -7.56 14.62
C SER A 104 13.31 -7.13 15.77
N THR A 105 12.75 -6.60 16.87
CA THR A 105 13.49 -6.62 18.14
C THR A 105 13.39 -8.05 18.65
N ASP A 106 14.38 -8.84 18.27
CA ASP A 106 14.80 -10.05 18.98
C ASP A 106 14.93 -9.66 20.46
N ASP A 107 14.12 -10.30 21.30
CA ASP A 107 14.32 -10.34 22.74
C ASP A 107 15.54 -11.25 22.94
N GLU A 108 16.73 -10.67 23.15
CA GLU A 108 17.86 -11.36 23.78
C GLU A 108 17.73 -11.28 25.31
#